data_AF-U2DE57-F1
#
_entry.id   AF-U2DE57-F1
#
_cell.length_a   1.000
_cell.length_b   1.000
_cell.length_c   1.000
_cell.angle_alpha   90.00
_cell.angle_beta   90.00
_cell.angle_gamma   90.00
#
_symmetry.space_group_name_H-M   'P 1'
#
loop_
_entity.id
_entity.type
_entity.pdbx_description
1 polymer ?
#
loop_
_entity_poly.entity_id
_entity_poly.type
_entity_poly.pdbx_seq_one_letter_code
_entity_poly.pdbx_strand_id
1 'polypeptide(L)' 'MANFNSLSPTELAILADAIAIALAEGKSSDEINVLGNLVTAVGALLLTIAAQDQSLRDAADKKNKNNKTLG' A
#
# COMPACT_ATOMS: atom_id res chain seq x y z
N MET A 1 -11.82 -3.54 17.74
CA MET A 1 -11.05 -3.90 16.53
C MET A 1 -9.98 -2.83 16.38
N ALA A 2 -8.70 -3.18 16.51
CA ALA A 2 -7.62 -2.21 16.29
C ALA A 2 -7.60 -1.83 14.80
N ASN A 3 -7.62 -0.53 14.51
CA ASN A 3 -7.53 -0.03 13.15
C ASN A 3 -6.04 0.14 12.80
N PHE A 4 -5.57 -0.40 11.68
CA PHE A 4 -4.18 -0.21 11.26
C PHE A 4 -3.81 1.28 11.09
N ASN A 5 -4.81 2.14 10.85
CA ASN A 5 -4.63 3.59 10.72
C ASN A 5 -4.22 4.30 12.02
N SER A 6 -4.29 3.63 13.18
CA SER A 6 -3.84 4.21 14.46
C SER A 6 -2.44 3.79 14.88
N LEU A 7 -1.77 2.93 14.10
CA LEU A 7 -0.39 2.53 14.38
C LEU A 7 0.58 3.59 13.88
N SER A 8 1.59 3.90 14.69
CA SER A 8 2.77 4.62 14.22
C SER A 8 3.51 3.82 13.15
N PRO A 9 4.34 4.46 12.31
CA PRO A 9 5.16 3.75 11.33
C PRO A 9 6.02 2.64 11.94
N THR A 10 6.55 2.84 13.15
CA THR A 10 7.35 1.85 13.88
C THR A 10 6.51 0.65 14.34
N GLU A 11 5.33 0.88 14.90
CA GLU A 11 4.43 -0.21 15.30
C GLU A 11 3.93 -1.01 14.09
N LEU A 12 3.69 -0.33 12.97
CA LEU A 12 3.32 -0.98 11.72
C LEU A 12 4.46 -1.85 11.18
N ALA A 13 5.71 -1.40 11.27
CA ALA A 13 6.87 -2.19 10.89
C ALA A 13 7.02 -3.44 11.76
N ILE A 14 6.90 -3.30 13.08
CA ILE A 14 6.93 -4.44 14.03
C ILE A 14 5.84 -5.45 13.69
N LEU A 15 4.63 -4.98 13.37
CA LEU A 15 3.53 -5.86 12.98
C LEU A 15 3.83 -6.58 11.65
N ALA A 16 4.40 -5.89 10.66
CA ALA A 16 4.77 -6.50 9.38
C ALA A 16 5.82 -7.61 9.57
N ASP A 17 6.82 -7.37 10.42
CA ASP A 17 7.83 -8.38 10.78
C ASP A 17 7.18 -9.61 11.45
N ALA A 18 6.27 -9.39 12.40
CA ALA A 18 5.56 -10.48 13.07
C ALA A 18 4.73 -11.32 12.07
N ILE A 19 4.06 -10.67 11.11
CA ILE A 19 3.33 -11.35 10.03
C ILE A 19 4.29 -12.15 9.16
N ALA A 20 5.43 -11.57 8.75
CA ALA A 20 6.40 -12.26 7.90
C ALA A 20 6.97 -13.52 8.58
N ILE A 21 7.32 -13.43 9.87
CA ILE A 21 7.79 -14.57 10.67
C ILE A 21 6.72 -15.67 10.73
N ALA A 22 5.47 -15.30 11.06
CA ALA A 22 4.37 -16.25 11.15
C ALA A 22 4.05 -16.91 9.80
N LEU A 23 4.17 -16.17 8.69
CA LEU A 23 3.97 -16.70 7.35
C LEU A 23 5.08 -17.64 6.89
N ALA A 24 6.31 -17.46 7.39
CA ALA A 24 7.46 -18.27 7.04
C ALA A 24 7.56 -19.58 7.85
N GLU A 25 6.91 -19.66 9.00
CA GLU A 25 7.01 -20.81 9.91
C GLU A 25 6.62 -22.14 9.22
N GLY A 26 7.51 -23.14 9.33
CA GLY A 26 7.30 -24.47 8.76
C GLY A 26 7.38 -24.57 7.23
N LYS A 27 7.75 -23.50 6.52
CA LYS A 27 7.90 -23.48 5.06
C LYS A 27 9.34 -23.65 4.62
N SER A 28 9.53 -24.23 3.43
CA SER A 28 10.81 -24.23 2.73
C SER A 28 11.16 -22.86 2.17
N SER A 29 12.44 -22.63 1.86
CA SER A 29 12.89 -21.38 1.25
C SER A 29 12.20 -21.07 -0.09
N ASP A 30 11.87 -22.09 -0.88
CA ASP A 30 11.17 -21.93 -2.15
C ASP A 30 9.73 -21.45 -1.94
N GLU A 31 9.02 -22.03 -0.97
CA GLU A 31 7.67 -21.60 -0.61
C GLU A 31 7.65 -20.19 -0.03
N ILE A 32 8.63 -19.84 0.81
CA ILE A 32 8.80 -18.48 1.34
C ILE A 32 9.04 -17.48 0.20
N ASN A 33 9.89 -17.81 -0.77
CA ASN A 33 10.15 -16.96 -1.92
C ASN A 33 8.89 -16.71 -2.77
N VAL A 34 8.11 -17.76 -3.05
CA VAL A 34 6.85 -17.61 -3.79
C VAL A 34 5.88 -16.71 -3.02
N LEU A 35 5.73 -16.91 -1.71
CA LEU A 35 4.84 -16.11 -0.88
C LEU A 35 5.31 -14.65 -0.77
N GLY A 36 6.61 -14.43 -0.57
CA GLY A 36 7.21 -13.10 -0.53
C GLY A 36 7.04 -12.34 -1.84
N ASN A 37 7.22 -13.01 -2.98
CA ASN A 37 6.98 -12.43 -4.30
C ASN A 37 5.50 -12.05 -4.50
N LEU A 38 4.57 -12.89 -4.05
CA LEU A 38 3.13 -12.58 -4.10
C LEU A 38 2.81 -11.33 -3.27
N VAL A 39 3.24 -11.28 -2.01
CA VAL A 39 2.98 -10.13 -1.10
C VAL A 39 3.60 -8.85 -1.67
N THR A 40 4.82 -8.94 -2.19
CA THR A 40 5.52 -7.82 -2.83
C THR A 40 4.73 -7.28 -4.03
N ALA A 41 4.27 -8.17 -4.92
CA ALA A 41 3.48 -7.78 -6.08
C ALA A 41 2.16 -7.10 -5.68
N VAL A 42 1.44 -7.65 -4.70
CA VAL A 42 0.21 -7.04 -4.17
C VAL A 42 0.49 -5.64 -3.62
N GLY A 43 1.53 -5.47 -2.79
CA GLY A 43 1.91 -4.16 -2.25
C GLY A 43 2.22 -3.13 -3.34
N ALA A 44 3.00 -3.52 -4.36
CA ALA A 44 3.32 -2.64 -5.48
C ALA A 44 2.08 -2.23 -6.29
N LEU A 45 1.13 -3.15 -6.50
CA LEU A 45 -0.12 -2.86 -7.19
C LEU A 45 -1.00 -1.90 -6.39
N LEU A 46 -1.12 -2.08 -5.07
CA LEU A 46 -1.86 -1.16 -4.19
C LEU A 46 -1.29 0.25 -4.23
N LEU A 47 0.04 0.39 -4.15
CA LEU A 47 0.72 1.68 -4.29
C LEU A 47 0.47 2.31 -5.67
N THR A 48 0.51 1.50 -6.73
CA THR A 48 0.23 1.96 -8.09
C THR A 48 -1.20 2.49 -8.23
N ILE A 49 -2.19 1.76 -7.69
CA ILE A 49 -3.60 2.17 -7.71
C ILE A 49 -3.77 3.49 -6.95
N ALA A 50 -3.20 3.61 -5.75
CA ALA A 50 -3.28 4.83 -4.96
C ALA A 50 -2.64 6.04 -5.67
N ALA A 51 -1.49 5.84 -6.33
CA ALA A 51 -0.84 6.89 -7.11
C ALA A 51 -1.69 7.32 -8.32
N GLN A 52 -2.34 6.37 -9.00
CA GLN A 52 -3.24 6.68 -10.11
C GLN A 52 -4.49 7.44 -9.65
N ASP A 53 -5.10 7.03 -8.54
CA ASP A 53 -6.26 7.72 -7.97
C ASP A 53 -5.92 9.19 -7.59
N GLN A 54 -4.79 9.40 -6.91
CA GLN A 54 -4.34 10.74 -6.57
C GLN A 54 -4.07 11.60 -7.81
N SER A 55 -3.42 11.02 -8.84
CA SER A 55 -3.15 11.73 -10.10
C SER A 55 -4.43 12.18 -10.82
N LEU A 56 -5.44 11.31 -10.87
CA LEU A 56 -6.75 11.65 -11.47
C LEU A 56 -7.47 12.76 -10.70
N ARG A 57 -7.42 12.72 -9.36
CA ARG A 57 -7.99 13.77 -8.49
C ARG A 57 -7.30 15.11 -8.70
N ASP A 58 -5.97 15.13 -8.74
CA ASP A 58 -5.18 16.34 -8.98
C ASP A 58 -5.48 16.94 -10.36
N ALA A 59 -5.67 16.10 -11.39
CA ALA A 59 -6.05 16.55 -12.72
C ALA A 59 -7.45 17.18 -12.76
N ALA A 60 -8.43 16.58 -12.07
CA ALA A 60 -9.78 17.11 -11.95
C ALA A 60 -9.80 18.47 -11.21
N ASP A 61 -9.05 18.59 -10.11
CA ASP A 61 -8.97 19.83 -9.33
C ASP A 61 -8.33 20.98 -10.12
N LYS A 62 -7.29 20.70 -10.92
CA LYS A 62 -6.70 21.69 -11.84
C LYS A 62 -7.71 22.18 -12.87
N LYS A 63 -8.50 21.29 -13.46
CA LYS A 63 -9.55 21.65 -14.43
C LYS A 63 -10.62 22.55 -13.79
N ASN A 64 -11.06 22.24 -12.57
CA ASN A 64 -12.05 23.02 -11.85
C ASN A 64 -11.54 24.42 -11.46
N LYS A 65 -10.27 24.54 -11.06
CA LYS A 65 -9.65 25.85 -10.78
C LYS A 65 -9.60 26.73 -12.02
N ASN A 66 -9.16 26.19 -13.16
CA ASN A 66 -9.08 26.94 -14.42
C ASN A 66 -10.45 27.45 -14.91
N ASN A 67 -11.53 26.71 -14.68
CA ASN A 67 -12.87 27.13 -15.10
C ASN A 67 -13.44 28.26 -14.22
N LYS A 68 -13.01 28.38 -12.96
CA LYS A 68 -13.43 29.47 -12.05
C LYS A 68 -12.70 30.79 -12.27
N THR A 69 -11.51 30.77 -12.88
CA THR A 69 -10.74 31.98 -13.20
C THR A 69 -11.11 32.62 -14.55
N LEU A 70 -11.89 31.92 -15.38
CA LEU A 70 -12.26 32.36 -16.74
C LEU A 70 -13.73 32.82 -16.86
N GLY A 71 -14.53 32.74 -15.81
CA GLY A 71 -15.91 33.24 -15.74
C GLY A 71 -16.04 34.34 -14.71
#